data_AF-A0AAI8VJW3-F1
#
_entry.id   AF-A0AAI8VJW3-F1
#
_cell.length_a   1.000
_cell.length_b   1.000
_cell.length_c   1.000
_cell.angle_alpha   90.00
_cell.angle_beta   90.00
_cell.angle_gamma   90.00
#
_symmetry.space_group_name_H-M   'P 1'
#
loop_
_entity.id
_entity.type
_entity.pdbx_description
1 polymer ?
#
loop_
_entity_poly.entity_id
_entity_poly.type
_entity_poly.pdbx_seq_one_letter_code
_entity_poly.pdbx_strand_id
1 'polypeptide(L)'
;MTQTLEDDWQKCNYLQGLLCRASVLARKMPQLTAFVLWNGGKAHDCAFICEMGNDRSSASLTWRGTWRLEFRPAEVKAWQLVASKATKPPYSA
;
A
#
# COMPACT_ATOMS: atom_id res chain seq x y z
N MET A 1 -2.29 -29.62 16.30
CA MET A 1 -1.75 -28.25 16.09
C MET A 1 -1.87 -27.94 14.61
N THR A 2 -2.94 -27.26 14.19
CA THR A 2 -3.30 -27.05 12.77
C THR A 2 -3.89 -25.65 12.54
N GLN A 3 -3.45 -24.67 13.33
CA GLN A 3 -4.07 -23.34 13.39
C GLN A 3 -3.28 -22.26 12.63
N THR A 4 -2.17 -22.60 11.96
CA THR A 4 -1.21 -21.61 11.44
C THR A 4 -1.48 -21.14 10.00
N LEU A 5 -2.12 -21.94 9.14
CA LEU A 5 -2.26 -21.62 7.71
C LEU A 5 -3.56 -20.87 7.37
N GLU A 6 -4.66 -21.17 8.05
CA GLU A 6 -5.95 -20.50 7.82
C GLU A 6 -5.95 -19.05 8.36
N ASP A 7 -5.30 -18.83 9.51
CA ASP A 7 -5.12 -17.51 10.09
C ASP A 7 -4.31 -16.58 9.16
N ASP A 8 -3.27 -17.11 8.51
CA ASP A 8 -2.42 -16.34 7.61
C ASP A 8 -3.15 -15.95 6.32
N TRP A 9 -3.98 -16.83 5.75
CA TRP A 9 -4.77 -16.51 4.56
C TRP A 9 -5.88 -15.48 4.85
N GLN A 10 -6.55 -15.59 6.00
CA GLN A 10 -7.55 -14.62 6.42
C GLN A 10 -6.92 -13.23 6.66
N LYS A 11 -5.75 -13.18 7.32
CA LYS A 11 -4.98 -11.94 7.50
C LYS A 11 -4.55 -11.34 6.16
N CYS A 12 -4.07 -12.16 5.21
CA CYS A 12 -3.73 -11.70 3.86
C CYS A 12 -4.91 -11.02 3.17
N ASN A 13 -6.09 -11.65 3.18
CA ASN A 13 -7.30 -11.08 2.55
C ASN A 13 -7.76 -9.79 3.25
N TYR A 14 -7.68 -9.74 4.58
CA TYR A 14 -8.01 -8.52 5.33
C TYR A 14 -7.08 -7.36 4.96
N LEU A 15 -5.76 -7.59 4.95
CA LEU A 15 -4.78 -6.57 4.60
C LEU A 15 -4.95 -6.09 3.17
N GLN A 16 -5.18 -6.98 2.23
CA GLN A 16 -5.43 -6.64 0.82
C GLN A 16 -6.66 -5.74 0.67
N GLY A 17 -7.76 -6.10 1.35
CA GLY A 17 -8.96 -5.26 1.39
C GLY A 17 -8.69 -3.89 2.03
N LEU A 18 -7.87 -3.84 3.09
CA LEU A 18 -7.46 -2.59 3.73
C LEU A 18 -6.62 -1.71 2.79
N LEU A 19 -5.63 -2.28 2.09
CA LEU A 19 -4.78 -1.56 1.13
C LEU A 19 -5.61 -1.00 -0.03
N CYS A 20 -6.61 -1.74 -0.51
CA CYS A 20 -7.53 -1.25 -1.53
C CYS A 20 -8.40 -0.08 -1.03
N ARG A 21 -8.88 -0.11 0.22
CA ARG A 21 -9.62 1.01 0.80
C ARG A 21 -8.72 2.22 1.08
N ALA A 22 -7.49 1.98 1.54
CA ALA A 22 -6.50 3.01 1.78
C ALA A 22 -6.13 3.75 0.48
N SER A 23 -6.01 3.06 -0.65
CA SER A 23 -5.74 3.70 -1.94
C SER A 23 -6.87 4.65 -2.37
N VAL A 24 -8.14 4.30 -2.08
CA VAL A 24 -9.29 5.20 -2.33
C VAL A 24 -9.18 6.49 -1.53
N LEU A 25 -8.72 6.42 -0.27
CA LEU A 25 -8.45 7.59 0.56
C LEU A 25 -7.25 8.38 0.03
N ALA A 26 -6.14 7.72 -0.25
CA ALA A 26 -4.91 8.32 -0.78
C ALA A 26 -5.17 9.08 -2.09
N ARG A 27 -6.08 8.58 -2.93
CA ARG A 27 -6.48 9.24 -4.19
C ARG A 27 -7.17 10.60 -3.98
N LYS A 28 -7.67 10.88 -2.78
CA LYS A 28 -8.23 12.19 -2.41
C LYS A 28 -7.17 13.14 -1.82
N MET A 29 -5.90 12.72 -1.78
CA MET A 29 -4.78 13.49 -1.23
C MET A 29 -3.83 13.91 -2.38
N PRO A 30 -4.12 15.00 -3.11
CA PRO A 30 -3.38 15.36 -4.32
C PRO A 30 -1.91 15.72 -4.07
N GLN A 31 -1.56 16.12 -2.85
CA GLN A 31 -0.19 16.46 -2.45
C GLN A 31 0.56 15.29 -1.79
N LEU A 32 -0.04 14.10 -1.73
CA LEU A 32 0.59 12.92 -1.13
C LEU A 32 1.90 12.58 -1.84
N THR A 33 3.01 12.57 -1.10
CA THR A 33 4.33 12.17 -1.61
C THR A 33 4.70 10.78 -1.11
N ALA A 34 4.32 10.44 0.11
CA ALA A 34 4.48 9.13 0.69
C ALA A 34 3.26 8.77 1.53
N PHE A 35 2.88 7.50 1.51
CA PHE A 35 1.86 6.92 2.37
C PHE A 35 2.47 5.73 3.11
N VAL A 36 2.40 5.74 4.43
CA VAL A 36 2.88 4.64 5.26
C VAL A 36 1.76 4.16 6.16
N LEU A 37 1.41 2.88 6.03
CA LEU A 37 0.47 2.21 6.91
C LEU A 37 1.24 1.22 7.79
N TRP A 38 1.31 1.53 9.08
CA TRP A 38 1.90 0.68 10.09
C TRP A 38 0.83 -0.24 10.69
N ASN A 39 1.17 -1.50 10.83
CA ASN A 39 0.42 -2.47 11.62
C ASN A 39 1.38 -3.04 12.67
N GLY A 40 1.16 -2.66 13.92
CA GLY A 40 2.02 -3.03 15.05
C GLY A 40 1.34 -4.06 15.95
N GLY A 41 2.08 -5.09 16.34
CA GLY A 41 1.64 -6.14 17.24
C GLY A 41 2.78 -7.10 17.54
N LYS A 42 2.79 -7.71 18.74
CA LYS A 42 3.87 -8.62 19.16
C LYS A 42 4.09 -9.70 18.07
N ALA A 43 5.28 -9.70 17.48
CA ALA A 43 5.71 -10.57 16.36
C ALA A 43 5.03 -10.36 14.98
N HIS A 44 4.16 -9.37 14.84
CA HIS A 44 3.37 -9.08 13.63
C HIS A 44 3.62 -7.69 13.06
N ASP A 45 4.71 -7.03 13.49
CA ASP A 45 5.03 -5.67 13.05
C ASP A 45 5.30 -5.63 11.54
N CYS A 46 4.55 -4.79 10.85
CA CYS A 46 4.74 -4.52 9.43
C CYS A 46 4.37 -3.10 9.04
N ALA A 47 4.92 -2.68 7.90
CA ALA A 47 4.67 -1.41 7.25
C ALA A 47 4.45 -1.65 5.77
N PHE A 48 3.32 -1.14 5.29
CA PHE A 48 3.12 -0.87 3.87
C PHE A 48 3.57 0.55 3.58
N ILE A 49 4.44 0.71 2.59
CA ILE A 49 5.00 2.00 2.18
C ILE A 49 4.69 2.17 0.70
N CYS A 50 4.04 3.28 0.36
CA CYS A 50 3.86 3.72 -1.02
C CYS A 50 4.52 5.08 -1.19
N GLU A 51 5.47 5.19 -2.13
CA GLU A 51 6.12 6.46 -2.45
C GLU A 51 5.76 6.87 -3.87
N MET A 52 5.35 8.12 -4.04
CA MET A 52 5.05 8.66 -5.36
C MET A 52 6.36 9.02 -6.06
N GLY A 53 6.47 8.68 -7.33
CA GLY A 53 7.57 9.15 -8.18
C GLY A 53 7.57 10.68 -8.26
N ASN A 54 8.76 11.26 -8.51
CA ASN A 54 8.93 12.71 -8.60
C ASN A 54 8.04 13.35 -9.68
N ASP A 55 7.82 12.64 -10.77
CA ASP A 55 6.96 13.03 -11.88
C ASP A 55 5.47 12.68 -11.66
N ARG A 56 5.17 12.04 -10.51
CA ARG A 56 3.86 11.52 -10.12
C ARG A 56 3.23 10.60 -11.18
N SER A 57 4.02 10.03 -12.09
CA SER A 57 3.53 9.09 -13.10
C SER A 57 3.56 7.64 -12.60
N SER A 58 4.30 7.39 -11.52
CA SER A 58 4.56 6.08 -10.95
C SER A 58 4.47 6.11 -9.42
N ALA A 59 4.29 4.93 -8.82
CA ALA A 59 4.37 4.72 -7.38
C ALA A 59 5.19 3.46 -7.11
N SER A 60 6.09 3.53 -6.13
CA SER A 60 6.77 2.36 -5.58
C SER A 60 5.92 1.78 -4.45
N LEU A 61 5.74 0.47 -4.44
CA LEU A 61 5.05 -0.24 -3.36
C LEU A 61 6.04 -1.13 -2.64
N THR A 62 6.18 -0.92 -1.34
CA THR A 62 7.11 -1.67 -0.50
C THR A 62 6.36 -2.27 0.68
N TRP A 63 6.61 -3.54 0.95
CA TRP A 63 6.20 -4.22 2.17
C TRP A 63 7.44 -4.48 3.03
N ARG A 64 7.39 -4.06 4.31
CA ARG A 64 8.41 -4.40 5.31
C ARG A 64 7.71 -5.05 6.50
N GLY A 65 8.02 -6.28 6.82
CA GLY A 65 7.43 -6.95 7.98
C GLY A 65 8.10 -8.26 8.32
N THR A 66 7.68 -8.85 9.44
CA THR A 66 8.16 -10.16 9.90
C THR A 66 7.68 -11.33 9.03
N TRP A 67 6.76 -11.09 8.11
CA TRP A 67 6.16 -12.06 7.19
C TRP A 67 6.06 -11.47 5.79
N ARG A 68 6.08 -12.34 4.78
CA ARG A 68 5.98 -11.94 3.36
C ARG A 68 4.52 -11.67 3.00
N LEU A 69 4.29 -10.55 2.33
CA LEU A 69 3.02 -10.24 1.69
C LEU A 69 3.27 -10.07 0.19
N GLU A 70 2.60 -10.88 -0.61
CA GLU A 70 2.57 -10.68 -2.06
C GLU A 70 1.40 -9.75 -2.43
N PHE A 71 1.71 -8.69 -3.17
CA PHE A 71 0.69 -7.82 -3.73
C PHE A 71 -0.02 -8.54 -4.87
N ARG A 72 -1.34 -8.62 -4.82
CA ARG A 72 -2.12 -9.11 -5.95
C ARG A 72 -2.24 -7.99 -7.00
N PRO A 73 -2.60 -8.32 -8.24
CA PRO A 73 -2.79 -7.33 -9.28
C PRO A 73 -3.82 -6.24 -8.93
N ALA A 74 -4.77 -6.55 -8.06
CA ALA A 74 -5.80 -5.61 -7.62
C ALA A 74 -5.22 -4.46 -6.79
N GLU A 75 -4.34 -4.75 -5.82
CA GLU A 75 -3.73 -3.70 -4.98
C GLU A 75 -2.80 -2.85 -5.83
N VAL A 76 -1.99 -3.47 -6.70
CA VAL A 76 -1.09 -2.74 -7.60
C VAL A 76 -1.88 -1.76 -8.48
N LYS A 77 -2.96 -2.21 -9.13
CA LYS A 77 -3.83 -1.33 -9.93
C LYS A 77 -4.46 -0.22 -9.09
N ALA A 78 -4.90 -0.52 -7.88
CA ALA A 78 -5.53 0.46 -7.01
C ALA A 78 -4.56 1.59 -6.65
N TRP A 79 -3.29 1.28 -6.39
CA TRP A 79 -2.25 2.27 -6.08
C TRP A 79 -1.69 2.98 -7.31
N GLN A 80 -1.65 2.34 -8.47
CA GLN A 80 -1.35 3.01 -9.75
C GLN A 80 -2.33 4.17 -10.02
N LEU A 81 -3.63 3.96 -9.73
CA LEU A 81 -4.64 5.02 -9.89
C LEU A 81 -4.44 6.21 -8.93
N VAL A 82 -3.72 6.01 -7.82
CA VAL A 82 -3.35 7.10 -6.91
C VAL A 82 -2.24 7.94 -7.56
N ALA A 83 -1.23 7.30 -8.15
CA ALA A 83 -0.19 7.99 -8.90
C ALA A 83 -0.77 8.75 -10.10
N SER A 84 -1.58 8.10 -10.94
CA SER A 84 -2.13 8.74 -12.16
C SER A 84 -3.02 9.97 -11.92
N LYS A 85 -3.55 10.17 -10.70
CA LYS A 85 -4.33 11.36 -10.33
C LYS A 85 -3.53 12.45 -9.65
N ALA A 86 -2.30 12.15 -9.24
CA ALA A 86 -1.46 13.12 -8.59
C ALA A 86 -0.96 14.10 -9.67
N THR A 87 -1.65 15.22 -9.80
CA THR A 87 -1.35 16.28 -10.77
C THR A 87 0.12 16.70 -10.66
N LYS A 88 0.80 16.81 -11.80
CA LYS A 88 2.16 17.32 -11.91
C LYS A 88 2.30 18.59 -11.05
N PRO A 89 3.25 18.65 -10.09
CA PRO A 89 3.43 19.87 -9.33
C PRO A 89 3.80 21.00 -10.31
N PRO A 90 3.25 22.23 -10.14
CA PRO A 90 3.43 23.33 -11.09
C PRO A 90 4.88 23.85 -11.20
N TYR A 91 5.83 23.23 -10.50
CA TYR A 91 7.23 23.66 -10.39
C TYR A 91 8.24 22.60 -10.87
N SER A 92 7.87 21.72 -11.79
CA SER A 92 8.85 20.89 -12.50
C SER A 92 9.40 21.67 -13.70
N ALA A 93 10.57 22.28 -13.52
CA ALA A 93 11.40 22.88 -14.57
C ALA A 93 12.09 21.81 -15.42
#